data_AF-A0A6L4ZM59-F1
#
_entry.id   AF-A0A6L4ZM59-F1
#
_cell.length_a   1.000
_cell.length_b   1.000
_cell.length_c   1.000
_cell.angle_alpha   90.00
_cell.angle_beta   90.00
_cell.angle_gamma   90.00
#
_symmetry.space_group_name_H-M   'P 1'
#
loop_
_entity.id
_entity.type
_entity.pdbx_description
1 polymer ?
#
loop_
_entity_poly.entity_id
_entity_poly.type
_entity_poly.pdbx_seq_one_letter_code
_entity_poly.pdbx_strand_id
1 'polypeptide(L)'
;MKCFVAIQMHLNDAPPPMKAANPAVSSEIEAIVLQTLKKDPNERPSARVLAEEFAKALNIELKPESRGHTQMLSSEKTVNITLANPGSIKTKPL
;
A
#
# COMPACT_ATOMS: atom_id res chain seq x y z
N MET A 1 -23.84 21.00 -5.81
CA MET A 1 -22.71 21.14 -6.74
C MET A 1 -21.36 20.57 -6.24
N LYS A 2 -21.30 19.79 -5.14
CA LYS A 2 -20.02 19.27 -4.59
C LYS A 2 -19.57 17.91 -5.18
N CYS A 3 -20.50 17.07 -5.63
CA CYS A 3 -20.18 15.72 -6.13
C CYS A 3 -19.44 15.72 -7.47
N PHE A 4 -19.73 16.68 -8.35
CA PHE A 4 -19.09 16.79 -9.66
C PHE A 4 -17.57 17.04 -9.55
N VAL A 5 -17.18 17.89 -8.61
CA VAL A 5 -15.76 18.21 -8.34
C VAL A 5 -15.01 16.98 -7.85
N ALA A 6 -15.60 16.20 -6.95
CA ALA A 6 -14.99 14.96 -6.45
C ALA A 6 -14.77 13.92 -7.57
N ILE A 7 -15.74 13.77 -8.48
CA ILE A 7 -15.62 12.86 -9.63
C ILE A 7 -14.49 13.32 -10.55
N GLN A 8 -14.41 14.62 -10.87
CA GLN A 8 -13.36 15.17 -11.73
C GLN A 8 -11.95 14.96 -11.17
N MET A 9 -11.75 15.15 -9.85
CA MET A 9 -10.47 14.87 -9.21
C MET A 9 -10.08 13.40 -9.34
N HIS A 10 -11.03 12.47 -9.14
CA HIS A 10 -10.74 11.04 -9.26
C HIS A 10 -10.49 10.59 -10.69
N LEU A 11 -11.01 11.30 -11.69
CA LEU A 11 -10.82 10.99 -13.11
C LEU A 11 -9.53 11.58 -13.69
N ASN A 12 -9.17 12.81 -13.34
CA ASN A 12 -8.13 13.55 -14.07
C ASN A 12 -6.91 13.89 -13.23
N ASP A 13 -7.08 14.11 -11.93
CA ASP A 13 -5.97 14.61 -11.13
C ASP A 13 -5.03 13.47 -10.76
N ALA A 14 -3.73 13.77 -10.86
CA ALA A 14 -2.69 12.87 -10.38
C ALA A 14 -2.88 12.65 -8.87
N PRO A 15 -2.70 11.42 -8.38
CA PRO A 15 -2.78 11.15 -6.95
C PRO A 15 -1.74 11.99 -6.19
N PRO A 16 -2.09 12.55 -5.01
CA PRO A 16 -1.12 13.21 -4.15
C PRO A 16 0.03 12.28 -3.76
N PRO A 17 1.24 12.83 -3.50
CA PRO A 17 2.38 12.03 -3.05
C PRO A 17 2.08 11.40 -1.68
N MET A 18 2.48 10.15 -1.50
CA MET A 18 2.27 9.40 -0.25
C MET A 18 3.04 10.02 0.91
N LYS A 19 4.21 10.62 0.64
CA LYS A 19 5.00 11.31 1.66
C LYS A 19 4.27 12.48 2.31
N ALA A 20 3.27 13.06 1.65
CA ALA A 20 2.42 14.08 2.26
C ALA A 20 1.57 13.51 3.42
N ALA A 21 1.21 12.22 3.36
CA ALA A 21 0.49 11.53 4.42
C ALA A 21 1.43 10.85 5.42
N ASN A 22 2.53 10.26 4.96
CA ASN A 22 3.51 9.60 5.81
C ASN A 22 4.95 9.77 5.28
N PRO A 23 5.76 10.64 5.89
CA PRO A 23 7.16 10.87 5.48
C PRO A 23 8.08 9.66 5.61
N ALA A 24 7.71 8.64 6.39
CA ALA A 24 8.53 7.44 6.59
C ALA A 24 8.49 6.46 5.41
N VAL A 25 7.65 6.70 4.40
CA VAL A 25 7.55 5.85 3.21
C VAL A 25 8.79 6.02 2.33
N SER A 26 9.40 4.90 1.92
CA SER A 26 10.53 4.93 1.01
C SER A 26 10.13 5.43 -0.39
N SER A 27 11.02 6.15 -1.05
CA SER A 27 10.77 6.71 -2.39
C SER A 27 10.46 5.62 -3.42
N GLU A 28 11.06 4.44 -3.29
CA GLU A 28 10.83 3.30 -4.19
C GLU A 28 9.39 2.77 -4.08
N ILE A 29 8.90 2.57 -2.85
CA ILE A 29 7.54 2.11 -2.61
C ILE A 29 6.53 3.15 -3.11
N GLU A 30 6.78 4.43 -2.85
CA GLU A 30 5.94 5.52 -3.34
C GLU A 30 5.84 5.53 -4.87
N ALA A 31 6.96 5.35 -5.58
CA ALA A 31 6.97 5.30 -7.03
C ALA A 31 6.14 4.13 -7.58
N ILE A 32 6.25 2.95 -6.97
CA ILE A 32 5.46 1.77 -7.37
C ILE A 32 3.96 2.00 -7.15
N VAL A 33 3.57 2.57 -6.01
CA VAL A 33 2.16 2.89 -5.72
C VAL A 33 1.63 3.95 -6.68
N LEU A 34 2.36 5.04 -6.92
CA LEU A 34 1.93 6.10 -7.84
C LEU A 34 1.75 5.57 -9.27
N GLN A 35 2.64 4.68 -9.73
CA GLN A 35 2.49 4.01 -11.01
C GLN A 35 1.22 3.14 -11.08
N THR A 36 0.86 2.48 -9.97
CA THR A 36 -0.36 1.66 -9.88
C THR A 36 -1.64 2.49 -9.89
N LEU A 37 -1.57 3.72 -9.38
CA LEU A 37 -2.71 4.65 -9.30
C LEU A 37 -2.94 5.48 -10.58
N LYS A 38 -2.17 5.26 -11.64
CA LYS A 38 -2.35 5.95 -12.92
C LYS A 38 -3.74 5.75 -13.48
N LYS A 39 -4.28 6.80 -14.13
CA LYS A 39 -5.67 6.78 -14.62
C LYS A 39 -5.83 5.89 -15.86
N ASP A 40 -4.84 5.88 -16.75
CA ASP A 40 -4.80 4.95 -17.88
C ASP A 40 -4.55 3.52 -17.39
N PRO A 41 -5.46 2.56 -17.65
CA PRO A 41 -5.26 1.16 -17.28
C PRO A 41 -4.07 0.49 -17.97
N ASN A 42 -3.67 0.93 -19.17
CA ASN A 42 -2.55 0.34 -19.91
C ASN A 42 -1.20 0.73 -19.33
N GLU A 43 -1.14 1.83 -18.57
CA GLU A 43 0.07 2.24 -17.87
C GLU A 43 0.23 1.55 -16.50
N ARG A 44 -0.82 0.88 -16.00
CA ARG A 44 -0.77 0.19 -14.72
C ARG A 44 0.01 -1.13 -14.85
N PRO A 45 0.85 -1.47 -13.87
CA PRO A 45 1.48 -2.78 -13.85
C PRO A 45 0.42 -3.87 -13.61
N SER A 46 0.67 -5.06 -14.16
CA SER A 46 -0.12 -6.23 -13.80
C SER A 46 0.08 -6.58 -12.32
N ALA A 47 -0.89 -7.27 -11.71
CA ALA A 47 -0.80 -7.70 -10.31
C ALA A 47 0.46 -8.53 -10.01
N ARG A 48 0.91 -9.35 -10.97
CA ARG A 48 2.13 -10.16 -10.86
C ARG A 48 3.37 -9.28 -10.79
N VAL A 49 3.49 -8.34 -11.73
CA VAL A 49 4.62 -7.40 -11.78
C VAL A 49 4.64 -6.52 -10.53
N LEU A 50 3.48 -6.04 -10.09
CA LEU A 50 3.35 -5.28 -8.86
C LEU A 50 3.90 -6.04 -7.64
N ALA A 51 3.51 -7.31 -7.48
CA ALA A 51 4.00 -8.14 -6.38
C ALA A 51 5.53 -8.28 -6.42
N GLU A 52 6.09 -8.57 -7.60
CA GLU A 52 7.54 -8.70 -7.81
C GLU A 52 8.29 -7.42 -7.46
N GLU A 53 7.83 -6.26 -7.92
CA GLU A 53 8.47 -4.96 -7.64
C GLU A 53 8.39 -4.60 -6.15
N PHE A 54 7.25 -4.85 -5.49
CA PHE A 54 7.12 -4.65 -4.05
C PHE A 54 8.04 -5.56 -3.24
N ALA A 55 8.15 -6.83 -3.64
CA ALA A 55 9.00 -7.78 -2.96
C ALA A 55 10.49 -7.42 -3.07
N LYS A 56 10.91 -6.94 -4.25
CA LYS A 56 12.26 -6.40 -4.46
C LYS A 56 12.52 -5.19 -3.55
N ALA A 57 11.60 -4.22 -3.53
CA ALA A 57 11.75 -3.01 -2.70
C ALA A 57 11.83 -3.32 -1.19
N LEU A 58 11.15 -4.39 -0.75
CA LEU A 58 11.16 -4.84 0.64
C LEU A 58 12.24 -5.89 0.94
N ASN A 59 12.99 -6.35 -0.05
CA ASN A 59 13.93 -7.48 0.05
C ASN A 59 13.27 -8.75 0.62
N ILE A 60 12.04 -9.03 0.20
CA ILE A 60 11.27 -10.22 0.59
C ILE A 60 11.28 -11.22 -0.56
N GLU A 61 11.46 -12.50 -0.24
CA GLU A 61 11.32 -13.57 -1.21
C GLU A 61 9.82 -13.91 -1.40
N LEU A 62 9.31 -13.78 -2.62
CA LEU A 62 7.95 -14.21 -2.95
C LEU A 62 7.92 -15.72 -3.08
N LYS A 63 7.23 -16.38 -2.15
CA LYS A 63 6.84 -17.76 -2.35
C LYS A 63 5.73 -17.81 -3.40
N PRO A 64 5.84 -18.63 -4.47
CA PRO A 64 4.76 -18.80 -5.41
C PRO A 64 3.63 -19.57 -4.72
N GLU A 65 2.66 -18.85 -4.16
CA GLU A 65 1.44 -19.45 -3.62
C GLU A 65 0.69 -20.17 -4.75
N SER A 66 0.57 -21.49 -4.60
CA SER A 66 -0.12 -22.39 -5.52
C SER A 66 -1.59 -21.97 -5.64
N ARG A 67 -2.01 -21.67 -6.87
CA ARG A 67 -3.36 -21.20 -7.22
C ARG A 67 -4.48 -22.07 -6.62
N GLY A 68 -5.48 -21.39 -6.02
CA GLY A 68 -6.85 -21.88 -5.98
C GLY A 68 -7.53 -21.94 -4.61
N HIS A 69 -7.77 -20.80 -3.97
CA HIS A 69 -8.83 -20.72 -2.96
C HIS A 69 -9.64 -19.44 -3.14
N THR A 70 -10.84 -19.56 -3.71
CA THR A 70 -11.95 -18.67 -3.37
C THR A 70 -12.23 -18.89 -1.89
N GLN A 71 -11.49 -18.23 -0.99
CA GLN A 71 -11.85 -18.19 0.42
C GLN A 71 -13.06 -17.26 0.53
N MET A 72 -14.24 -17.88 0.57
CA MET A 72 -15.42 -17.26 1.14
C MET A 72 -15.04 -16.70 2.51
N LEU A 73 -15.36 -15.42 2.72
CA LEU A 73 -15.23 -14.72 4.00
C LEU A 73 -15.81 -15.58 5.13
N SER A 74 -14.93 -16.20 5.91
CA SER A 74 -15.27 -16.68 7.24
C SER A 74 -14.05 -16.51 8.13
N SER A 75 -14.26 -15.77 9.21
CA SER A 75 -13.52 -15.81 10.47
C SER A 75 -12.04 -15.42 10.44
N GLU A 76 -11.80 -14.16 10.79
CA GLU A 76 -10.73 -13.67 11.67
C GLU A 76 -9.35 -14.33 11.55
N LYS A 77 -8.48 -13.73 10.75
CA LYS A 77 -7.03 -13.84 10.99
C LYS A 77 -6.48 -12.45 11.25
N THR A 78 -6.32 -12.14 12.54
CA THR A 78 -5.65 -10.96 13.05
C THR A 78 -4.27 -10.87 12.40
N VAL A 79 -4.09 -9.91 11.48
CA VAL A 79 -2.76 -9.51 11.04
C VAL A 79 -2.17 -8.71 12.20
N ASN A 80 -1.35 -9.35 13.02
CA ASN A 80 -0.51 -8.64 13.98
C ASN A 80 0.55 -7.87 13.19
N ILE A 81 0.18 -6.69 12.71
CA ILE A 81 1.13 -5.69 12.26
C ILE A 81 1.78 -5.17 13.54
N THR A 82 2.90 -5.78 13.93
CA THR A 82 3.79 -5.20 14.94
C THR A 82 4.34 -3.91 14.35
N LEU A 83 3.60 -2.81 14.56
CA LEU A 83 4.15 -1.47 14.50
C LEU A 83 5.18 -1.41 15.63
N ALA A 84 6.46 -1.59 15.28
CA ALA A 84 7.55 -1.26 16.16
C ALA A 84 7.40 0.21 16.56
N ASN A 85 6.81 0.44 17.73
CA ASN A 85 6.60 1.73 18.33
C ASN A 85 7.96 2.27 18.82
N PRO A 86 8.51 3.37 18.27
CA PRO A 86 9.71 3.98 18.83
C PRO A 86 9.27 4.95 19.94
N GLY A 87 9.13 4.45 21.17
CA GLY A 87 8.69 5.32 22.27
C GLY A 87 8.77 4.68 23.65
N SER A 88 9.99 4.47 24.15
CA SER A 88 10.23 4.21 25.57
C SER A 88 9.96 5.47 26.39
N ILE A 89 8.97 5.43 27.29
CA ILE A 89 8.95 6.31 28.47
C ILE A 89 8.85 5.42 29.70
N LYS A 90 9.97 5.25 30.41
CA LYS A 90 10.01 4.63 31.73
C LYS A 90 9.46 5.63 32.75
N THR A 91 8.38 5.30 33.45
CA THR A 91 8.05 5.94 34.73
C THR A 91 8.34 4.96 35.86
N LYS A 92 9.29 5.34 36.72
CA LYS A 92 9.68 4.66 37.95
C LYS A 92 8.74 5.12 39.08
N PRO A 93 8.20 4.24 39.93
CA PRO A 93 7.45 4.70 41.11
C PRO A 93 8.42 5.19 42.20
N LEU A 94 8.06 6.31 42.84
CA LEU A 94 8.56 6.71 44.18
C LEU A 94 7.60 6.19 45.24
#